data_AF-A0A0K8QNF6-F1
#
_entry.id   AF-A0A0K8QNF6-F1
#
_cell.length_a   1.000
_cell.length_b   1.000
_cell.length_c   1.000
_cell.angle_alpha   90.00
_cell.angle_beta   90.00
_cell.angle_gamma   90.00
#
_symmetry.space_group_name_H-M   'P 1'
#
loop_
_entity.id
_entity.type
_entity.pdbx_description
1 polymer ?
#
loop_
_entity_poly.entity_id
_entity_poly.type
_entity_poly.pdbx_seq_one_letter_code
_entity_poly.pdbx_strand_id
1 'polypeptide(L)'
;MSTETIARRLVELCRQGKYEQAQEELYAEDAVSIEPEGLPPGALGSVKGLAAIREKGRQFNARVEAIHGNSVSDPLVAGDWFSVVMKLDATFKGMGRVNMQEICVYRVRGDKIVHEQFFYTPG
;
A
#
# COMPACT_ATOMS: atom_id res chain seq x y z
N MET A 1 9.78 6.76 16.53
CA MET A 1 8.75 7.66 15.95
C MET A 1 7.41 7.29 16.57
N SER A 2 6.42 8.20 16.65
CA SER A 2 5.05 7.82 17.01
C SER A 2 4.29 7.24 15.81
N THR A 3 3.21 6.50 16.05
CA THR A 3 2.30 6.02 14.99
C THR A 3 1.81 7.18 14.12
N GLU A 4 1.52 8.33 14.72
CA GLU A 4 1.06 9.53 14.01
C GLU A 4 2.14 10.09 13.06
N THR A 5 3.41 10.14 13.51
CA THR A 5 4.53 10.55 12.64
C THR A 5 4.70 9.60 11.46
N ILE A 6 4.65 8.28 11.71
CA ILE A 6 4.79 7.26 10.67
C ILE A 6 3.63 7.34 9.67
N ALA A 7 2.40 7.47 10.16
CA ALA A 7 1.21 7.57 9.32
C ALA A 7 1.26 8.81 8.42
N ARG A 8 1.63 9.97 8.97
CA ARG A 8 1.80 11.21 8.20
C ARG A 8 2.90 11.08 7.16
N ARG A 9 4.04 10.47 7.52
CA ARG A 9 5.15 10.26 6.60
C ARG A 9 4.78 9.31 5.46
N LEU A 10 4.07 8.22 5.77
CA LEU A 10 3.55 7.31 4.75
C LEU A 10 2.62 8.04 3.78
N VAL A 11 1.65 8.80 4.31
CA VAL A 11 0.71 9.57 3.49
C VAL A 11 1.43 10.59 2.59
N GLU A 12 2.40 11.31 3.14
CA GLU A 12 3.21 12.27 2.39
C GLU A 12 3.92 11.61 1.20
N LEU A 13 4.61 10.50 1.44
CA LEU A 13 5.36 9.77 0.41
C LEU A 13 4.44 9.13 -0.63
N CYS A 14 3.36 8.48 -0.20
CA CYS A 14 2.40 7.85 -1.11
C CYS A 14 1.67 8.87 -2.01
N ARG A 15 1.35 10.08 -1.51
CA ARG A 15 0.80 11.17 -2.34
C ARG A 15 1.76 11.60 -3.44
N GLN A 16 3.08 11.49 -3.20
CA GLN A 16 4.13 11.80 -4.16
C GLN A 16 4.50 10.60 -5.07
N GLY A 17 3.82 9.45 -4.93
CA GLY A 17 4.17 8.22 -5.65
C GLY A 17 5.45 7.54 -5.16
N LYS A 18 6.01 7.96 -4.02
CA LYS A 18 7.28 7.46 -3.46
C LYS A 18 7.06 6.22 -2.59
N TYR A 19 6.37 5.22 -3.13
CA TYR A 19 6.02 3.99 -2.41
C TYR A 19 7.24 3.18 -1.97
N GLU A 20 8.25 3.06 -2.83
CA GLU A 20 9.48 2.32 -2.50
C GLU A 20 10.26 3.00 -1.37
N GLN A 21 10.33 4.33 -1.37
CA GLN A 21 10.92 5.10 -0.27
C GLN A 21 10.12 4.91 1.03
N ALA A 22 8.79 4.87 0.96
CA ALA A 22 7.96 4.60 2.14
C ALA A 22 8.24 3.20 2.72
N GLN A 23 8.39 2.20 1.85
CA GLN A 23 8.75 0.83 2.26
C GLN A 23 10.13 0.78 2.92
N GLU A 24 11.14 1.41 2.32
CA GLU A 24 12.50 1.47 2.87
C GLU A 24 12.58 2.22 4.21
N GLU A 25 11.94 3.39 4.30
CA GLU A 25 11.99 4.23 5.50
C GLU A 25 11.18 3.64 6.66
N LEU A 26 9.98 3.12 6.38
CA LEU A 26 8.95 2.95 7.41
C LEU A 26 8.65 1.49 7.76
N TYR A 27 9.01 0.51 6.94
CA TYR A 27 8.60 -0.88 7.17
C TYR A 27 9.66 -1.67 7.93
N ALA A 28 9.20 -2.64 8.72
CA ALA A 28 10.05 -3.63 9.36
C ALA A 28 10.44 -4.73 8.38
N GLU A 29 11.61 -5.34 8.59
CA GLU A 29 12.08 -6.48 7.79
C GLU A 29 11.10 -7.67 7.79
N ASP A 30 10.36 -7.86 8.88
CA ASP A 30 9.40 -8.95 9.08
C ASP A 30 7.95 -8.57 8.75
N ALA A 31 7.71 -7.40 8.13
CA ALA A 31 6.37 -6.91 7.84
C ALA A 31 5.56 -7.85 6.95
N VAL A 32 4.23 -7.84 7.12
CA VAL A 32 3.29 -8.59 6.27
C VAL A 32 2.43 -7.64 5.44
N SER A 33 2.10 -8.07 4.22
CA SER A 33 1.21 -7.37 3.28
C SER A 33 0.07 -8.30 2.91
N ILE A 34 -1.15 -7.93 3.28
CA ILE A 34 -2.34 -8.78 3.18
C ILE A 34 -3.33 -8.19 2.18
N GLU A 35 -3.68 -8.97 1.17
CA GLU A 35 -4.72 -8.64 0.20
C GLU A 35 -6.07 -9.21 0.61
N PRO A 36 -7.19 -8.72 0.03
CA PRO A 36 -8.50 -9.36 0.17
C PRO A 36 -8.47 -10.83 -0.24
N GLU A 37 -9.35 -11.62 0.36
CA GLU A 37 -9.59 -12.99 -0.09
C GLU A 37 -10.31 -13.01 -1.44
N GLY A 38 -10.15 -14.10 -2.20
CA GLY A 38 -10.86 -14.28 -3.47
C GLY A 38 -10.32 -13.45 -4.64
N LEU A 39 -9.03 -13.06 -4.60
CA LEU A 39 -8.39 -12.39 -5.72
C LEU A 39 -8.48 -13.19 -7.03
N PRO A 40 -8.67 -12.52 -8.18
CA PRO A 40 -8.71 -13.20 -9.47
C PRO A 40 -7.34 -13.82 -9.83
N PRO A 41 -7.32 -14.85 -10.71
CA PRO A 41 -6.08 -15.45 -11.18
C PRO A 41 -5.11 -14.41 -11.75
N GLY A 42 -3.84 -14.45 -11.31
CA GLY A 42 -2.79 -13.53 -11.76
C GLY A 42 -2.69 -12.21 -10.98
N ALA A 43 -3.60 -11.94 -10.04
CA ALA A 43 -3.44 -10.88 -9.06
C ALA A 43 -2.23 -11.11 -8.15
N LEU A 44 -1.65 -10.03 -7.64
CA LEU A 44 -0.57 -10.10 -6.65
C LEU A 44 -1.19 -10.40 -5.29
N GLY A 45 -0.81 -11.51 -4.67
CA GLY A 45 -1.36 -11.95 -3.39
C GLY A 45 -0.68 -11.35 -2.17
N SER A 46 -1.06 -11.89 -1.00
CA SER A 46 -0.44 -11.58 0.29
C SER A 46 1.01 -12.09 0.34
N VAL A 47 1.90 -11.32 0.96
CA VAL A 47 3.34 -11.64 1.09
C VAL A 47 3.86 -11.30 2.49
N LYS A 48 5.01 -11.88 2.84
CA LYS A 48 5.70 -11.64 4.13
C LYS A 48 7.17 -11.32 3.91
N GLY A 49 7.67 -10.34 4.66
CA GLY A 49 9.03 -9.84 4.64
C GLY A 49 9.18 -8.62 3.72
N LEU A 50 9.98 -7.65 4.14
CA LEU A 50 10.17 -6.39 3.40
C LEU A 50 10.66 -6.61 1.97
N ALA A 51 11.57 -7.56 1.76
CA ALA A 51 12.04 -7.91 0.42
C ALA A 51 10.90 -8.37 -0.51
N ALA A 52 9.97 -9.17 0.00
CA ALA A 52 8.82 -9.64 -0.78
C ALA A 52 7.80 -8.51 -1.02
N ILE A 53 7.60 -7.62 -0.04
CA ILE A 53 6.74 -6.44 -0.20
C ILE A 53 7.29 -5.50 -1.28
N ARG A 54 8.60 -5.24 -1.28
CA ARG A 54 9.25 -4.43 -2.33
C ARG A 54 9.14 -5.06 -3.71
N GLU A 55 9.32 -6.38 -3.79
CA GLU A 55 9.15 -7.10 -5.05
C GLU A 55 7.71 -7.03 -5.57
N LYS A 56 6.72 -7.24 -4.70
CA LYS A 56 5.30 -7.04 -5.02
C LYS A 56 5.03 -5.63 -5.55
N GLY A 57 5.57 -4.60 -4.90
CA GLY A 57 5.46 -3.21 -5.36
C GLY A 57 6.10 -2.96 -6.73
N ARG A 58 7.28 -3.54 -6.99
CA ARG A 58 7.91 -3.48 -8.32
C ARG A 58 7.08 -4.17 -9.39
N GLN A 59 6.53 -5.35 -9.10
CA GLN A 59 5.65 -6.06 -10.03
C GLN A 59 4.37 -5.28 -10.33
N PHE A 60 3.77 -4.65 -9.32
CA PHE A 60 2.63 -3.76 -9.51
C PHE A 60 2.99 -2.59 -10.44
N ASN A 61 4.07 -1.86 -10.15
CA ASN A 61 4.52 -0.74 -10.97
C ASN A 61 4.88 -1.16 -12.40
N ALA A 62 5.47 -2.34 -12.58
CA ALA A 62 5.80 -2.87 -13.91
C ALA A 62 4.55 -3.17 -14.78
N ARG A 63 3.39 -3.41 -14.14
CA ARG A 63 2.09 -3.60 -14.81
C ARG A 63 1.41 -2.27 -15.17
N VAL A 64 1.79 -1.16 -14.55
CA VAL A 64 1.23 0.17 -14.84
C VAL A 64 1.84 0.72 -16.13
N GLU A 65 1.00 1.20 -17.04
CA GLU A 65 1.39 1.92 -18.25
C GLU A 65 1.33 3.43 -18.06
N ALA A 66 0.29 3.93 -17.38
CA ALA A 66 0.09 5.36 -17.14
C ALA A 66 -0.69 5.57 -15.84
N ILE A 67 -0.33 6.62 -15.10
CA ILE A 67 -1.09 7.10 -13.93
C ILE A 67 -1.81 8.37 -14.34
N HIS A 68 -3.12 8.42 -14.16
CA HIS A 68 -3.98 9.56 -14.46
C HIS A 68 -4.35 10.34 -13.20
N GLY A 69 -4.32 9.69 -12.04
CA GLY A 69 -4.60 10.32 -10.76
C GLY A 69 -4.23 9.40 -9.60
N ASN A 70 -3.76 10.00 -8.51
CA ASN A 70 -3.45 9.32 -7.26
C ASN A 70 -3.87 10.22 -6.09
N SER A 71 -4.53 9.64 -5.08
CA SER A 71 -4.88 10.36 -3.87
C SER A 71 -4.82 9.45 -2.66
N VAL A 72 -4.38 10.00 -1.53
CA VAL A 72 -4.37 9.32 -0.24
C VAL A 72 -5.06 10.25 0.75
N SER A 73 -6.00 9.75 1.54
CA SER A 73 -6.65 10.54 2.61
C SER A 73 -5.67 10.92 3.70
N ASP A 74 -6.08 11.80 4.61
CA ASP A 74 -5.38 11.94 5.87
C ASP A 74 -5.51 10.65 6.69
N PRO A 75 -4.53 10.33 7.56
CA PRO A 75 -4.56 9.11 8.34
C PRO A 75 -5.51 9.24 9.53
N LEU A 76 -6.30 8.20 9.78
CA LEU A 76 -7.03 8.02 11.02
C LEU A 76 -6.20 7.12 11.94
N VAL A 77 -5.78 7.62 13.10
CA VAL A 77 -4.83 6.95 14.00
C VAL A 77 -5.52 6.51 15.29
N ALA A 78 -5.25 5.28 15.74
CA ALA A 78 -5.72 4.73 17.00
C ALA A 78 -4.65 3.81 17.62
N GLY A 79 -3.93 4.31 18.64
CA GLY A 79 -2.85 3.58 19.29
C GLY A 79 -1.74 3.19 18.31
N ASP A 80 -1.49 1.89 18.17
CA ASP A 80 -0.48 1.32 17.26
C ASP A 80 -1.00 1.12 15.83
N TRP A 81 -2.22 1.56 15.53
CA TRP A 81 -2.87 1.36 14.23
C TRP A 81 -3.19 2.67 13.56
N PHE A 82 -3.21 2.65 12.22
CA PHE A 82 -3.80 3.71 11.44
C PHE A 82 -4.40 3.20 10.14
N SER A 83 -5.30 3.99 9.55
CA SER A 83 -5.90 3.68 8.25
C SER A 83 -5.93 4.89 7.34
N VAL A 84 -5.89 4.64 6.03
CA VAL A 84 -6.05 5.65 4.97
C VAL A 84 -6.93 5.08 3.85
N VAL A 85 -7.56 5.97 3.09
CA VAL A 85 -8.14 5.62 1.80
C VAL A 85 -7.12 5.92 0.72
N MET A 86 -6.80 4.95 -0.14
CA MET A 86 -6.01 5.17 -1.34
C MET A 86 -6.90 5.05 -2.58
N LYS A 87 -6.68 5.95 -3.54
CA LYS A 87 -7.32 5.90 -4.85
C LYS A 87 -6.27 6.04 -5.94
N LEU A 88 -6.35 5.17 -6.93
CA LEU A 88 -5.46 5.18 -8.08
C LEU A 88 -6.28 5.06 -9.35
N ASP A 89 -6.13 6.03 -10.24
CA ASP A 89 -6.64 5.98 -11.60
C ASP A 89 -5.45 5.70 -12.53
N ALA A 90 -5.37 4.49 -13.08
CA ALA A 90 -4.23 4.04 -13.85
C ALA A 90 -4.63 3.15 -15.02
N THR A 91 -3.83 3.18 -16.08
CA THR A 91 -3.89 2.20 -17.16
C THR A 91 -2.91 1.07 -16.86
N PHE A 92 -3.37 -0.17 -16.94
CA PHE A 92 -2.57 -1.37 -16.77
C PHE A 92 -2.38 -2.12 -18.09
N LYS A 93 -1.19 -2.70 -18.26
CA LYS A 93 -0.80 -3.51 -19.42
C LYS A 93 -1.81 -4.65 -19.62
N GLY A 94 -2.47 -4.65 -20.78
CA GLY A 94 -3.43 -5.69 -21.15
C GLY A 94 -4.78 -5.65 -20.42
N MET A 95 -5.00 -4.69 -19.50
CA MET A 95 -6.26 -4.55 -18.76
C MET A 95 -6.98 -3.22 -19.03
N GLY A 96 -6.28 -2.22 -19.59
CA GLY A 96 -6.85 -0.90 -19.84
C GLY A 96 -6.91 -0.03 -18.58
N ARG A 97 -7.74 1.02 -18.60
CA ARG A 97 -7.85 2.00 -17.52
C ARG A 97 -8.77 1.50 -16.41
N VAL A 98 -8.28 1.53 -15.17
CA VAL A 98 -8.96 1.07 -13.96
C VAL A 98 -8.93 2.18 -12.92
N ASN A 99 -10.04 2.35 -12.19
CA ASN A 99 -10.13 3.20 -11.01
C ASN A 99 -10.16 2.30 -9.76
N MET A 100 -9.05 2.23 -9.07
CA MET A 100 -8.89 1.47 -7.82
C MET A 100 -9.20 2.37 -6.63
N GLN A 101 -9.96 1.84 -5.67
CA GLN A 101 -10.23 2.49 -4.39
C GLN A 101 -10.18 1.43 -3.30
N GLU A 102 -9.40 1.71 -2.26
CA GLU A 102 -9.16 0.76 -1.17
C GLU A 102 -9.02 1.49 0.17
N ILE A 103 -9.38 0.78 1.23
CA ILE A 103 -9.00 1.15 2.59
C ILE A 103 -7.75 0.36 2.94
N CYS A 104 -6.69 1.07 3.32
CA CYS A 104 -5.43 0.47 3.75
C CYS A 104 -5.33 0.61 5.27
N VAL A 105 -5.12 -0.51 5.97
CA VAL A 105 -4.95 -0.56 7.42
C VAL A 105 -3.54 -0.99 7.75
N TYR A 106 -2.90 -0.26 8.66
CA TYR A 106 -1.51 -0.46 9.04
C TYR A 106 -1.38 -0.66 10.55
N ARG A 107 -0.45 -1.54 10.94
CA ARG A 107 0.03 -1.67 12.32
C ARG A 107 1.48 -1.26 12.44
N VAL A 108 1.77 -0.47 13.47
CA VAL A 108 3.11 -0.07 13.88
C VAL A 108 3.56 -0.89 15.08
N ARG A 109 4.84 -1.24 15.13
CA ARG A 109 5.51 -1.78 16.31
C ARG A 109 6.81 -1.03 16.50
N GLY A 110 6.90 -0.23 17.56
CA GLY A 110 8.01 0.68 17.77
C GLY A 110 7.97 1.82 16.74
N ASP A 111 8.97 1.89 15.88
CA ASP A 111 9.09 2.91 14.83
C ASP A 111 8.88 2.38 13.41
N LYS A 112 8.36 1.15 13.26
CA LYS A 112 8.18 0.48 11.98
C LYS A 112 6.78 -0.06 11.77
N ILE A 113 6.32 -0.03 10.51
CA ILE A 113 5.13 -0.73 10.02
C ILE A 113 5.46 -2.22 9.94
N VAL A 114 4.65 -3.04 10.60
CA VAL A 114 4.80 -4.50 10.62
C VAL A 114 3.65 -5.21 9.91
N HIS A 115 2.60 -4.48 9.56
CA HIS A 115 1.41 -5.00 8.91
C HIS A 115 0.83 -3.93 8.01
N GLU A 116 0.53 -4.30 6.78
CA GLU A 116 -0.38 -3.58 5.89
C GLU A 116 -1.46 -4.56 5.40
N GLN A 117 -2.69 -4.07 5.30
CA GLN A 117 -3.80 -4.84 4.78
C GLN A 117 -4.74 -3.97 3.97
N PHE A 118 -5.12 -4.49 2.80
CA PHE A 118 -5.96 -3.79 1.84
C PHE A 118 -7.39 -4.34 1.89
N PHE A 119 -8.35 -3.44 1.85
CA PHE A 119 -9.78 -3.74 1.85
C PHE A 119 -10.42 -3.09 0.62
N TYR A 120 -10.82 -3.94 -0.32
CA TYR A 120 -11.61 -3.61 -1.51
C TYR A 120 -12.33 -4.89 -1.97
N THR A 121 -13.35 -4.75 -2.81
CA THR A 121 -14.02 -5.90 -3.42
C THR A 121 -13.25 -6.31 -4.68
N PRO A 122 -12.70 -7.53 -4.76
CA PRO A 122 -12.13 -8.05 -6.01
C PRO A 122 -13.20 -8.09 -7.10
N GLY A 123 -12.85 -7.61 -8.29
CA GLY A 123 -13.73 -7.59 -9.48
C GLY A 123 -13.73 -8.92 -10.24
#